data_AF-A0AAW7J876-F1
#
_entry.id   AF-A0AAW7J876-F1
#
_cell.length_a   1.000
_cell.length_b   1.000
_cell.length_c   1.000
_cell.angle_alpha   90.00
_cell.angle_beta   90.00
_cell.angle_gamma   90.00
#
_symmetry.space_group_name_H-M   'P 1'
#
loop_
_entity.id
_entity.type
_entity.pdbx_description
1 polymer ?
#
loop_
_entity_poly.entity_id
_entity_poly.type
_entity_poly.pdbx_seq_one_letter_code
_entity_poly.pdbx_strand_id
1 'polypeptide(L)'
;MVLDNKLGLTNSAELAKQEEILTKKRAKELFESGKIEDLEIGTFQGLSDIHQFLFQDIYDFAGKIREVNIAKGNFQFAPRIFLAQTLEYIDKLPQETFDEIIDK
;
A
#
# COMPACT_ATOMS: atom_id res chain seq x y z
N MET A 1 3.09 -4.67 -19.71
CA MET A 1 4.05 -5.33 -18.80
C MET A 1 3.24 -5.93 -17.66
N VAL A 2 3.58 -7.14 -17.23
CA VAL A 2 2.89 -7.84 -16.14
C VAL A 2 3.85 -7.92 -14.97
N LEU A 3 3.36 -7.62 -13.77
CA LEU A 3 4.17 -7.67 -12.56
C LEU A 3 4.38 -9.12 -12.13
N ASP A 4 5.54 -9.40 -11.54
CA ASP A 4 5.76 -10.68 -10.88
C ASP A 4 4.70 -10.87 -9.79
N ASN A 5 4.00 -11.99 -9.85
CA ASN A 5 2.86 -12.28 -8.98
C ASN A 5 2.84 -13.76 -8.59
N LYS A 6 2.34 -14.04 -7.40
CA LYS A 6 2.23 -15.39 -6.82
C LYS A 6 1.30 -16.31 -7.62
N LEU A 7 0.44 -15.76 -8.47
CA LEU A 7 -0.52 -16.49 -9.30
C LEU A 7 0.11 -17.03 -10.59
N GLY A 8 1.34 -16.64 -10.92
CA GLY A 8 2.03 -17.04 -12.14
C GLY A 8 1.37 -16.50 -13.42
N LEU A 9 0.54 -15.47 -13.32
CA LEU A 9 -0.19 -14.91 -14.45
C LEU A 9 0.73 -14.04 -15.30
N THR A 10 0.69 -14.25 -16.62
CA THR A 10 1.49 -13.51 -17.61
C THR A 10 0.65 -12.63 -18.55
N ASN A 11 -0.68 -12.70 -18.43
CA ASN A 11 -1.62 -11.83 -19.13
C ASN A 11 -2.07 -10.69 -18.21
N SER A 12 -1.94 -9.44 -18.68
CA SER A 12 -2.24 -8.26 -17.86
C SER A 12 -3.73 -8.11 -17.53
N ALA A 13 -4.63 -8.46 -18.45
CA ALA A 13 -6.07 -8.34 -18.23
C ALA A 13 -6.56 -9.41 -17.23
N GLU A 14 -6.01 -10.62 -17.32
CA GLU A 14 -6.29 -11.69 -16.36
C GLU A 14 -5.74 -11.36 -14.98
N LEU A 15 -4.50 -10.86 -14.89
CA LEU A 15 -3.92 -10.42 -13.62
C LEU A 15 -4.76 -9.32 -12.97
N ALA A 16 -5.14 -8.28 -13.72
CA ALA A 16 -5.95 -7.19 -13.20
C ALA A 16 -7.31 -7.68 -12.64
N LYS A 17 -7.96 -8.63 -13.35
CA LYS A 17 -9.21 -9.23 -12.89
C LYS A 17 -9.03 -10.04 -11.61
N GLN A 18 -7.98 -10.85 -11.52
CA GLN A 18 -7.72 -11.65 -10.31
C GLN A 18 -7.30 -10.78 -9.13
N GLU A 19 -6.48 -9.75 -9.37
CA GLU A 19 -6.11 -8.76 -8.36
C GLU A 19 -7.36 -8.09 -7.79
N GLU A 20 -8.27 -7.60 -8.63
CA GLU A 20 -9.51 -6.97 -8.19
C GLU A 20 -10.35 -7.91 -7.30
N ILE A 21 -10.53 -9.17 -7.72
CA ILE A 21 -11.35 -10.14 -6.98
C ILE A 21 -10.73 -10.46 -5.61
N LEU A 22 -9.43 -10.76 -5.57
CA LEU A 22 -8.74 -11.18 -4.36
C LEU A 22 -8.58 -10.03 -3.36
N THR A 23 -8.18 -8.84 -3.83
CA THR A 23 -8.04 -7.66 -2.97
C THR A 23 -9.39 -7.25 -2.36
N LYS A 24 -10.49 -7.26 -3.12
CA LYS A 24 -11.83 -6.97 -2.58
C LYS A 24 -12.27 -7.99 -1.55
N LYS A 25 -11.95 -9.27 -1.75
CA LYS A 25 -12.23 -10.32 -0.75
C LYS A 25 -11.47 -10.05 0.55
N ARG A 26 -10.19 -9.67 0.47
CA ARG A 26 -9.38 -9.30 1.64
C ARG A 26 -9.86 -8.01 2.30
N ALA A 27 -10.24 -6.99 1.53
CA ALA A 27 -10.80 -5.76 2.07
C ALA A 27 -12.09 -6.04 2.87
N LYS A 28 -12.97 -6.89 2.33
CA LYS A 28 -14.18 -7.34 3.03
C LYS A 28 -13.83 -8.07 4.33
N GLU A 29 -12.89 -9.01 4.30
CA GLU A 29 -12.43 -9.73 5.49
C GLU A 29 -11.84 -8.78 6.55
N LEU A 30 -10.99 -7.84 6.13
CA LEU A 30 -10.36 -6.84 7.01
C LEU A 30 -11.40 -6.05 7.79
N PHE A 31 -12.47 -5.64 7.12
CA PHE A 31 -13.56 -4.87 7.71
C PHE A 31 -14.49 -5.73 8.58
N GLU A 32 -14.98 -6.86 8.06
CA GLU A 32 -15.94 -7.71 8.78
C GLU A 32 -15.34 -8.40 10.02
N SER A 33 -14.03 -8.62 10.03
CA SER A 33 -13.35 -9.22 11.19
C SER A 33 -13.02 -8.23 12.31
N GLY A 34 -13.19 -6.92 12.08
CA GLY A 34 -12.78 -5.87 13.02
C GLY A 34 -11.27 -5.63 13.09
N LYS A 35 -10.44 -6.43 12.39
CA LYS A 35 -8.97 -6.28 12.38
C LYS A 35 -8.48 -4.90 11.95
N ILE A 36 -9.30 -4.17 11.17
CA ILE A 36 -8.99 -2.79 10.79
C ILE A 36 -8.85 -1.85 11.99
N GLU A 37 -9.55 -2.14 13.09
CA GLU A 37 -9.53 -1.33 14.32
C GLU A 37 -8.24 -1.55 15.14
N ASP A 38 -7.54 -2.65 14.92
CA ASP A 38 -6.28 -2.98 15.58
C ASP A 38 -5.04 -2.36 14.88
N LEU A 39 -5.23 -1.76 13.70
CA LEU A 39 -4.13 -1.19 12.92
C LEU A 39 -3.73 0.18 13.43
N GLU A 40 -2.42 0.46 13.38
CA GLU A 40 -1.89 1.76 13.81
C GLU A 40 -2.42 2.90 12.92
N ILE A 41 -2.89 3.98 13.56
CA ILE A 41 -3.52 5.11 12.85
C ILE A 41 -2.47 6.16 12.54
N GLY A 42 -2.37 6.52 11.26
CA GLY A 42 -1.58 7.67 10.80
C GLY A 42 -0.07 7.46 10.75
N THR A 43 0.37 6.20 10.75
CA THR A 43 1.77 5.82 10.53
C THR A 43 1.95 4.98 9.27
N PHE A 44 3.18 4.90 8.78
CA PHE A 44 3.57 4.00 7.70
C PHE A 44 3.33 2.53 8.07
N GLN A 45 3.50 2.14 9.34
CA GLN A 45 3.28 0.77 9.78
C GLN A 45 1.82 0.35 9.55
N GLY A 46 0.85 1.17 9.96
CA GLY A 46 -0.56 0.92 9.64
C GLY A 46 -0.83 0.81 8.14
N LEU A 47 -0.25 1.71 7.34
CA LEU A 47 -0.37 1.64 5.87
C LEU A 47 0.25 0.36 5.28
N SER A 48 1.41 -0.04 5.79
CA SER A 48 2.12 -1.26 5.40
C SER A 48 1.27 -2.49 5.71
N ASP A 49 0.67 -2.55 6.89
CA ASP A 49 -0.19 -3.66 7.31
C ASP A 49 -1.47 -3.74 6.47
N ILE A 50 -2.11 -2.61 6.14
CA ILE A 50 -3.24 -2.56 5.20
C ILE A 50 -2.80 -3.11 3.84
N HIS A 51 -1.69 -2.61 3.29
CA HIS A 51 -1.19 -3.06 2.00
C HIS A 51 -0.83 -4.55 2.01
N GLN A 52 -0.21 -5.04 3.09
CA GLN A 52 0.07 -6.47 3.24
C GLN A 52 -1.24 -7.26 3.24
N PHE A 53 -2.22 -6.89 4.06
CA PHE A 53 -3.48 -7.61 4.19
C PHE A 53 -4.23 -7.74 2.86
N LEU A 54 -4.26 -6.65 2.08
CA LEU A 54 -4.96 -6.60 0.79
C LEU A 54 -4.26 -7.41 -0.30
N PHE A 55 -2.93 -7.36 -0.35
CA PHE A 55 -2.16 -7.85 -1.50
C PHE A 55 -1.31 -9.10 -1.23
N GLN A 56 -1.29 -9.63 0.01
CA GLN A 56 -0.45 -10.76 0.40
C GLN A 56 -0.60 -12.02 -0.45
N ASP A 57 -1.77 -12.26 -1.04
CA ASP A 57 -2.01 -13.44 -1.88
C ASP A 57 -1.52 -13.25 -3.33
N ILE A 58 -1.14 -12.02 -3.71
CA ILE A 58 -0.85 -11.64 -5.09
C ILE A 58 0.64 -11.29 -5.25
N TYR A 59 1.22 -10.56 -4.28
CA TYR A 59 2.57 -10.00 -4.41
C TYR A 59 3.48 -10.39 -3.24
N ASP A 60 4.71 -10.81 -3.54
CA ASP A 60 5.76 -11.09 -2.53
C ASP A 60 6.28 -9.84 -1.80
N PHE A 61 6.04 -8.68 -2.40
CA PHE A 61 6.41 -7.38 -1.86
C PHE A 61 5.26 -6.69 -1.13
N ALA A 62 4.11 -7.35 -0.92
CA ALA A 62 3.00 -6.75 -0.19
C ALA A 62 3.45 -6.25 1.20
N GLY A 63 3.20 -4.98 1.51
CA GLY A 63 3.62 -4.30 2.74
C GLY A 63 5.04 -3.71 2.70
N LYS A 64 5.84 -4.00 1.68
CA LYS A 64 7.25 -3.55 1.62
C LYS A 64 7.41 -2.20 0.93
N ILE A 65 8.43 -1.45 1.35
CA ILE A 65 8.87 -0.23 0.67
C ILE A 65 9.39 -0.60 -0.72
N ARG A 66 8.99 0.17 -1.75
CA ARG A 66 9.43 -0.08 -3.14
C ARG A 66 10.93 0.16 -3.33
N GLU A 67 11.51 -0.64 -4.22
CA GLU A 67 12.95 -0.59 -4.54
C GLU A 67 13.26 0.14 -5.87
N VAL A 68 12.24 0.69 -6.51
CA VAL A 68 12.35 1.42 -7.79
C VAL A 68 11.71 2.80 -7.69
N ASN A 69 12.15 3.73 -8.53
CA ASN A 69 11.47 5.01 -8.70
C ASN A 69 10.23 4.82 -9.57
N ILE A 70 9.17 5.56 -9.26
CA ILE A 70 7.91 5.52 -10.01
C ILE A 70 7.46 6.95 -10.34
N ALA A 71 6.74 7.09 -11.44
CA ALA A 71 6.18 8.34 -11.93
C ALA A 71 4.81 8.08 -12.55
N LYS A 72 3.94 9.10 -12.55
CA LYS A 72 2.67 9.09 -13.28
C LYS A 72 2.59 10.33 -14.15
N GLY A 73 2.65 10.14 -15.47
CA GLY A 73 2.85 11.25 -16.40
C GLY A 73 4.16 11.98 -16.09
N ASN A 74 4.09 13.31 -15.93
CA ASN A 74 5.25 14.14 -15.60
C ASN A 74 5.51 14.26 -14.09
N PHE A 75 4.66 13.68 -13.24
CA PHE A 75 4.84 13.74 -11.79
C PHE A 75 5.70 12.57 -11.30
N GLN A 76 6.82 12.88 -10.66
CA GLN A 76 7.69 11.91 -10.01
C GLN A 76 7.35 11.81 -8.53
N PHE A 77 7.13 10.60 -8.03
CA PHE A 77 6.96 10.37 -6.59
C PHE A 77 8.32 10.44 -5.87
N ALA A 78 8.29 10.46 -4.53
CA ALA A 78 9.48 10.54 -3.69
C ALA A 78 10.61 9.60 -4.16
N PRO A 79 11.86 10.05 -4.37
CA PRO A 79 12.93 9.16 -4.81
C PRO A 79 13.15 8.01 -3.83
N ARG A 80 13.35 6.77 -4.33
CA ARG A 80 13.47 5.56 -3.50
C ARG A 80 14.54 5.67 -2.41
N ILE A 81 15.62 6.41 -2.70
CA ILE A 81 16.77 6.56 -1.81
C ILE A 81 16.45 7.35 -0.55
N PHE A 82 15.43 8.21 -0.61
CA PHE A 82 14.97 9.02 0.53
C PHE A 82 13.67 8.51 1.12
N LEU A 83 13.00 7.53 0.47
CA LEU A 83 11.65 7.12 0.81
C LEU A 83 11.53 6.64 2.27
N ALA A 84 12.46 5.82 2.76
CA ALA A 84 12.43 5.38 4.16
C ALA A 84 12.50 6.55 5.15
N GLN A 85 13.42 7.49 4.91
CA GLN A 85 13.58 8.70 5.74
C GLN A 85 12.35 9.61 5.67
N THR A 86 11.74 9.73 4.48
CA THR A 86 10.50 10.50 4.29
C THR A 86 9.34 9.89 5.07
N LEU A 87 9.20 8.57 5.08
CA LEU A 87 8.16 7.88 5.85
C LEU A 87 8.34 8.10 7.37
N GLU A 88 9.56 7.96 7.87
CA GLU A 88 9.88 8.24 9.29
C GLU A 88 9.59 9.71 9.69
N TYR A 89 9.72 10.63 8.74
CA TYR A 89 9.35 12.04 8.95
C TYR A 89 7.83 12.21 8.97
N ILE A 90 7.11 11.61 8.01
CA ILE A 90 5.64 11.66 7.93
C ILE A 90 5.00 11.10 9.21
N ASP A 91 5.53 10.01 9.76
CA ASP A 91 5.03 9.42 11.02
C ASP A 91 5.05 10.41 12.20
N LYS A 92 5.93 11.42 12.15
CA LYS A 92 6.08 12.46 13.19
C LYS A 92 5.23 13.70 12.93
N LEU A 93 4.59 13.81 11.76
CA LEU A 93 3.73 14.94 11.46
C LEU A 93 2.46 14.91 12.32
N PRO A 94 2.06 16.05 12.89
CA PRO A 94 0.83 16.16 13.68
C PRO A 94 -0.39 15.84 12.80
N GLN A 95 -1.46 15.35 13.41
CA GLN A 95 -2.66 14.88 12.70
C GLN A 95 -3.92 14.92 13.59
N GLU A 96 -3.94 15.76 14.62
CA GLU A 96 -5.05 15.85 15.57
C GLU A 96 -6.18 16.75 15.04
N THR A 97 -5.82 17.74 14.23
CA THR A 97 -6.78 18.66 13.60
C THR A 97 -6.94 18.40 12.11
N PHE A 98 -8.05 18.88 11.54
CA PHE A 98 -8.27 18.78 10.10
C PHE A 98 -7.14 19.45 9.30
N ASP A 99 -6.70 20.63 9.72
CA ASP A 99 -5.62 21.36 9.02
C ASP A 99 -4.30 20.58 9.09
N GLU A 100 -3.96 20.01 10.26
CA GLU A 100 -2.78 19.15 10.42
C GLU A 100 -2.86 17.89 9.54
N ILE A 101 -4.04 17.27 9.40
CA ILE A 101 -4.25 16.10 8.54
C ILE A 101 -4.10 16.46 7.05
N ILE A 102 -4.51 17.65 6.62
CA ILE A 102 -4.38 18.10 5.23
C ILE A 102 -2.94 18.48 4.89
N ASP A 103 -2.19 19.03 5.85
CA ASP A 103 -0.78 19.41 5.68
C ASP A 103 0.17 18.20 5.69
N LYS A 104 -0.29 17.05 6.21
CA LYS A 104 0.45 15.79 6.26
C LYS A 104 0.49 15.07 4.91
#